data_AF-A0A183HBK5-F1
#
_entry.id   AF-A0A183HBK5-F1
#
_cell.length_a   1.000
_cell.length_b   1.000
_cell.length_c   1.000
_cell.angle_alpha   90.00
_cell.angle_beta   90.00
_cell.angle_gamma   90.00
#
_symmetry.space_group_name_H-M   'P 1'
#
loop_
_entity.id
_entity.type
_entity.pdbx_description
1 polymer ?
#
loop_
_entity_poly.entity_id
_entity_poly.type
_entity_poly.pdbx_seq_one_letter_code
_entity_poly.pdbx_strand_id
1 'polypeptide(L)'
;MENNVIVSKITDSEGAHVQNEFYRFINEFEDTNGTLIYKEEIPQLYHSERNTLFVQFNDLFSFSSTLASALELQFYRALHLIIMDGCNDDDIRQRMQRKEFYVSIGQIKNKLRVRELTASKIGALTCISGQVVRTHPVHPELHKGVFICDDCGTKIKNVEQQFRYTPPAQCSNQQCNNRGRFQLDIYESSFIDFQKIRMQETQTELPRGCIPLSLDVILRGELVETIQPGDRCDFVGALIVIPDVTQLSAPGLRAEASSRDRRRGIGKEQEGITGLKALGVRDMNYKLAFLACNVTASVASFGSRVLAREDLDHNELWSQLSENEKKVMRKMSQDKSIAQNLINSLFPDIYGNDEIKLGVLLMLFGGVQKRSEEEGTTLRGDINVCLIGDPSTAKSQFLKIVEHFSPRAVYTSGKASSAA
;
A
#
# COMPACT_ATOMS: atom_id res chain seq x y z
N MET A 1 2.78 16.51 48.62
CA MET A 1 1.60 16.45 47.74
C MET A 1 2.10 16.64 46.32
N GLU A 2 2.36 15.51 45.67
CA GLU A 2 2.94 15.41 44.32
C GLU A 2 1.85 15.71 43.29
N ASN A 3 1.81 16.94 42.79
CA ASN A 3 0.98 17.26 41.63
C ASN A 3 1.73 16.81 40.37
N ASN A 4 1.72 15.50 40.12
CA ASN A 4 1.92 15.01 38.77
C ASN A 4 0.82 15.63 37.91
N VAL A 5 1.15 16.64 37.11
CA VAL A 5 0.31 17.01 35.96
C VAL A 5 0.49 15.88 34.95
N ILE A 6 -0.12 14.73 35.26
CA ILE A 6 -0.48 13.74 34.26
C ILE A 6 -1.44 14.51 33.38
N VAL A 7 -0.96 15.02 32.24
CA VAL A 7 -1.87 15.50 31.19
C VAL A 7 -2.84 14.36 31.00
N SER A 8 -4.10 14.58 31.37
CA SER A 8 -5.14 13.57 31.28
C SER A 8 -5.22 13.17 29.83
N LYS A 9 -4.59 12.05 29.47
CA LYS A 9 -4.75 11.46 28.15
C LYS A 9 -6.23 11.14 28.05
N ILE A 10 -6.93 11.86 27.19
CA ILE A 10 -8.33 11.57 26.89
C ILE A 10 -8.30 10.17 26.29
N THR A 11 -8.84 9.20 27.04
CA THR A 11 -8.92 7.81 26.58
C THR A 11 -9.99 7.75 25.51
N ASP A 12 -9.58 7.35 24.31
CA ASP A 12 -10.47 7.11 23.19
C ASP A 12 -11.32 5.86 23.49
N SER A 13 -12.54 6.06 23.97
CA SER A 13 -13.45 4.96 24.33
C SER A 13 -13.89 4.15 23.12
N GLU A 14 -14.07 4.81 21.96
CA GLU A 14 -14.43 4.14 20.71
C GLU A 14 -13.26 3.33 20.16
N GLY A 15 -12.05 3.91 20.17
CA GLY A 15 -10.83 3.19 19.79
C GLY A 15 -10.58 1.95 20.64
N ALA A 16 -10.75 2.06 21.96
CA ALA A 16 -10.62 0.91 22.87
C ALA A 16 -11.72 -0.15 22.63
N HIS A 17 -12.94 0.27 22.28
CA HIS A 17 -14.01 -0.66 21.95
C HIS A 17 -13.71 -1.43 20.66
N VAL A 18 -13.27 -0.74 19.60
CA VAL A 18 -12.84 -1.36 18.34
C VAL A 18 -11.66 -2.32 18.56
N GLN A 19 -10.71 -1.97 19.44
CA GLN A 19 -9.62 -2.86 19.85
C GLN A 19 -10.12 -4.15 20.51
N ASN A 20 -11.04 -4.03 21.45
CA ASN A 20 -11.61 -5.19 22.14
C ASN A 20 -12.44 -6.07 21.20
N GLU A 21 -13.20 -5.49 20.27
CA GLU A 21 -13.96 -6.26 19.27
C GLU A 21 -13.03 -6.96 18.27
N PHE A 22 -11.97 -6.28 17.81
CA PHE A 22 -10.98 -6.89 16.93
C PHE A 22 -10.21 -8.02 17.62
N TYR A 23 -9.93 -7.86 18.91
CA TYR A 23 -9.33 -8.93 19.73
C TYR A 23 -10.25 -10.15 19.85
N ARG A 24 -11.56 -9.94 20.01
CA ARG A 24 -12.53 -11.05 19.98
C ARG A 24 -12.55 -11.74 18.62
N PHE A 25 -12.56 -10.97 17.53
CA PHE A 25 -12.50 -11.50 16.18
C PHE A 25 -11.31 -12.43 15.97
N ILE A 26 -10.09 -12.02 16.36
CA ILE A 26 -8.88 -12.85 16.21
C ILE A 26 -8.98 -14.19 16.96
N ASN A 27 -9.64 -14.20 18.12
CA ASN A 27 -9.72 -15.39 18.99
C ASN A 27 -10.89 -16.32 18.67
N GLU A 28 -12.02 -15.76 18.23
CA GLU A 28 -13.30 -16.46 18.10
C GLU A 28 -13.67 -16.76 16.64
N PHE A 29 -13.00 -16.15 15.65
CA PHE A 29 -13.36 -16.35 14.24
C PHE A 29 -13.02 -17.77 13.74
N GLU A 30 -14.07 -18.49 13.35
CA GLU A 30 -13.99 -19.81 12.73
C GLU A 30 -14.32 -19.70 11.23
N ASP A 31 -13.48 -20.29 10.39
CA ASP A 31 -13.78 -20.43 8.96
C ASP A 31 -14.91 -21.45 8.73
N THR A 32 -15.45 -21.48 7.51
CA THR A 32 -16.39 -22.49 6.99
C THR A 32 -16.00 -23.95 7.28
N ASN A 33 -14.71 -24.21 7.52
CA ASN A 33 -14.16 -25.53 7.86
C ASN A 33 -13.99 -25.78 9.37
N GLY A 34 -14.39 -24.83 10.24
CA GLY A 34 -14.25 -24.92 11.70
C GLY A 34 -12.82 -24.74 12.22
N THR A 35 -11.91 -24.24 11.39
CA THR A 35 -10.50 -23.99 11.75
C THR A 35 -10.28 -22.51 12.11
N LEU A 36 -9.55 -22.26 13.19
CA LEU A 36 -9.19 -20.92 13.67
C LEU A 36 -7.93 -20.40 12.94
N ILE A 37 -8.11 -19.90 11.71
CA ILE A 37 -7.00 -19.48 10.82
C ILE A 37 -6.07 -18.47 11.52
N TYR A 38 -6.63 -17.39 12.05
CA TYR A 38 -5.85 -16.30 12.64
C TYR A 38 -5.09 -16.72 13.90
N LYS A 39 -5.64 -17.68 14.66
CA LYS A 39 -4.97 -18.22 15.85
C LYS A 39 -3.77 -19.08 15.50
N GLU A 40 -3.81 -19.78 14.36
CA GLU A 40 -2.67 -20.54 13.84
C GLU A 40 -1.59 -19.63 13.23
N GLU A 41 -1.96 -18.45 12.72
CA GLU A 41 -1.00 -17.47 12.20
C GLU A 41 -0.22 -16.73 13.29
N ILE A 42 -0.79 -16.51 14.47
CA ILE A 42 -0.11 -15.82 15.58
C ILE A 42 1.22 -16.49 15.95
N PRO A 43 1.30 -17.84 16.09
CA PRO A 43 2.57 -18.52 16.30
C PRO A 43 3.62 -18.28 15.22
N GLN A 44 3.19 -18.06 13.98
CA GLN A 44 4.12 -17.80 12.88
C GLN A 44 4.78 -16.42 13.03
N LEU A 45 4.13 -15.45 13.69
CA LEU A 45 4.68 -14.13 14.00
C LEU A 45 5.83 -14.17 15.03
N TYR A 46 6.00 -15.28 15.76
CA TYR A 46 7.14 -15.47 16.66
C TYR A 46 8.46 -15.58 15.88
N HIS A 47 8.43 -15.99 14.61
CA HIS A 47 9.63 -16.01 13.78
C HIS A 47 10.15 -14.58 13.58
N SER A 48 11.47 -14.39 13.64
CA SER A 48 12.11 -13.07 13.60
C SER A 48 11.73 -12.28 12.33
N GLU A 49 11.57 -12.96 11.20
CA GLU A 49 11.38 -12.34 9.89
C GLU A 49 9.96 -11.82 9.64
N ARG A 50 8.94 -12.40 10.28
CA ARG A 50 7.53 -12.05 9.98
C ARG A 50 6.94 -11.13 11.03
N ASN A 51 6.53 -9.93 10.65
CA ASN A 51 5.97 -8.93 11.57
C ASN A 51 4.57 -8.45 11.17
N THR A 52 3.96 -9.07 10.15
CA THR A 52 2.64 -8.70 9.64
C THR A 52 1.63 -9.84 9.77
N LEU A 53 0.47 -9.55 10.33
CA LEU A 53 -0.70 -10.45 10.35
C LEU A 53 -1.59 -10.10 9.16
N PHE A 54 -1.91 -11.08 8.31
CA PHE A 54 -2.74 -10.87 7.13
C PHE A 54 -4.19 -11.22 7.47
N VAL A 55 -5.08 -10.22 7.44
CA VAL A 55 -6.50 -10.37 7.74
C VAL A 55 -7.32 -10.08 6.49
N GLN A 56 -8.26 -10.96 6.16
CA GLN A 56 -9.17 -10.73 5.04
C GLN A 56 -10.35 -9.85 5.48
N PHE A 57 -10.68 -8.84 4.68
CA PHE A 57 -11.79 -7.94 5.00
C PHE A 57 -13.17 -8.64 4.96
N ASN A 58 -13.32 -9.67 4.12
CA ASN A 58 -14.57 -10.45 4.03
C ASN A 58 -14.87 -11.19 5.35
N ASP A 59 -13.84 -11.74 5.98
CA ASP A 59 -13.96 -12.47 7.25
C ASP A 59 -14.40 -11.53 8.36
N LEU A 60 -13.76 -10.37 8.44
CA LEU A 60 -14.09 -9.33 9.40
C LEU A 60 -15.53 -8.82 9.21
N PHE A 61 -15.96 -8.63 7.97
CA PHE A 61 -17.33 -8.26 7.64
C PHE A 61 -18.36 -9.35 8.00
N SER A 62 -17.99 -10.63 7.85
CA SER A 62 -18.85 -11.76 8.20
C SER A 62 -19.05 -11.93 9.70
N PHE A 63 -18.02 -11.64 10.50
CA PHE A 63 -18.10 -11.68 11.96
C PHE A 63 -18.86 -10.47 12.52
N SER A 64 -18.47 -9.26 12.09
CA SER A 64 -19.07 -8.02 12.58
C SER A 64 -19.04 -6.93 11.52
N SER A 65 -20.22 -6.61 10.98
CA SER A 65 -20.39 -5.52 10.02
C SER A 65 -20.17 -4.13 10.66
N THR A 66 -20.43 -4.00 11.97
CA THR A 66 -20.18 -2.77 12.72
C THR A 66 -18.69 -2.51 12.88
N LEU A 67 -17.93 -3.54 13.23
CA LEU A 67 -16.46 -3.47 13.33
C LEU A 67 -15.85 -3.13 11.97
N ALA A 68 -16.31 -3.78 10.89
CA ALA A 68 -15.85 -3.52 9.53
C ALA A 68 -16.06 -2.07 9.11
N SER A 69 -17.25 -1.53 9.36
CA SER A 69 -17.59 -0.15 9.04
C SER A 69 -16.78 0.85 9.87
N ALA A 70 -16.56 0.57 11.16
CA ALA A 70 -15.75 1.40 12.04
C ALA A 70 -14.27 1.43 11.59
N LEU A 71 -13.71 0.28 11.23
CA LEU A 71 -12.35 0.17 10.70
C LEU A 71 -12.23 0.85 9.33
N GLU A 72 -13.23 0.75 8.47
CA GLU A 72 -13.22 1.43 7.17
C GLU A 72 -13.16 2.95 7.33
N LEU A 73 -13.90 3.51 8.29
CA LEU A 73 -13.94 4.96 8.52
C LEU A 73 -12.72 5.51 9.28
N GLN A 74 -12.21 4.78 10.27
CA GLN A 74 -11.20 5.27 11.20
C GLN A 74 -9.93 4.40 11.25
N PHE A 75 -9.52 3.86 10.11
CA PHE A 75 -8.36 2.96 10.02
C PHE A 75 -7.08 3.57 10.59
N TYR A 76 -6.77 4.83 10.30
CA TYR A 76 -5.52 5.44 10.78
C TYR A 76 -5.44 5.55 12.31
N ARG A 77 -6.57 5.77 12.99
CA ARG A 77 -6.65 5.77 14.46
C ARG A 77 -6.52 4.35 15.01
N ALA A 78 -7.16 3.41 14.33
CA ALA A 78 -7.11 1.99 14.64
C ALA A 78 -5.76 1.34 14.26
N LEU A 79 -4.89 1.99 13.49
CA LEU A 79 -3.62 1.42 13.02
C LEU A 79 -2.68 1.03 14.17
N HIS A 80 -2.85 1.66 15.34
CA HIS A 80 -2.19 1.29 16.60
C HIS A 80 -2.92 0.18 17.39
N LEU A 81 -3.75 -0.64 16.74
CA LEU A 81 -4.41 -1.81 17.32
C LEU A 81 -3.37 -2.75 17.92
N ILE A 82 -3.31 -2.77 19.24
CA ILE A 82 -2.36 -3.53 20.05
C ILE A 82 -2.73 -5.01 19.95
N ILE A 83 -1.94 -5.81 19.22
CA ILE A 83 -1.98 -7.29 19.26
C ILE A 83 -1.49 -7.83 20.62
N MET A 84 -1.00 -6.96 21.52
CA MET A 84 -0.21 -7.37 22.69
C MET A 84 -0.99 -7.98 23.86
N ASP A 85 -2.33 -7.88 23.92
CA ASP A 85 -3.08 -8.43 25.05
C ASP A 85 -3.42 -9.93 24.91
N GLY A 86 -3.09 -10.57 23.78
CA GLY A 86 -3.42 -11.98 23.50
C GLY A 86 -2.42 -13.04 23.94
N CYS A 87 -1.21 -12.66 24.35
CA CYS A 87 -0.21 -13.63 24.82
C CYS A 87 -0.16 -13.64 26.35
N ASN A 88 -0.67 -14.72 26.94
CA ASN A 88 -0.65 -14.95 28.38
C ASN A 88 0.74 -15.37 28.91
N ASP A 89 1.69 -15.69 28.03
CA ASP A 89 3.04 -16.12 28.43
C ASP A 89 4.00 -14.94 28.57
N ASP A 90 4.57 -14.77 29.77
CA ASP A 90 5.42 -13.63 30.14
C ASP A 90 6.75 -13.55 29.36
N ASP A 91 7.31 -14.68 28.91
CA ASP A 91 8.52 -14.70 28.06
C ASP A 91 8.25 -14.22 26.63
N ILE A 92 7.03 -14.46 26.14
CA ILE A 92 6.57 -14.03 24.82
C ILE A 92 6.31 -12.52 24.86
N ARG A 93 5.75 -11.99 25.95
CA ARG A 93 5.54 -10.55 26.17
C ARG A 93 6.84 -9.74 26.08
N GLN A 94 7.96 -10.24 26.63
CA GLN A 94 9.24 -9.52 26.56
C GLN A 94 9.85 -9.48 25.16
N ARG A 95 9.74 -10.58 24.38
CA ARG A 95 10.17 -10.59 22.97
C ARG A 95 9.25 -9.77 22.08
N MET A 96 7.95 -9.79 22.35
CA MET A 96 6.93 -8.99 21.67
C MET A 96 7.07 -7.49 21.93
N GLN A 97 7.48 -7.07 23.13
CA GLN A 97 7.66 -5.63 23.45
C GLN A 97 8.71 -4.93 22.58
N ARG A 98 9.67 -5.68 22.00
CA ARG A 98 10.70 -5.11 21.11
C ARG A 98 10.29 -5.09 19.65
N LYS A 99 9.28 -5.88 19.26
CA LYS A 99 8.89 -6.07 17.86
C LYS A 99 7.54 -5.42 17.62
N GLU A 100 7.45 -4.63 16.56
CA GLU A 100 6.17 -4.05 16.16
C GLU A 100 5.44 -5.01 15.24
N PHE A 101 4.13 -5.13 15.46
CA PHE A 101 3.26 -5.94 14.64
C PHE A 101 2.41 -5.02 13.77
N TYR A 102 2.28 -5.37 12.50
CA TYR A 102 1.36 -4.71 11.58
C TYR A 102 0.18 -5.61 11.27
N VAL A 103 -0.98 -4.98 11.09
CA VAL A 103 -2.14 -5.65 10.51
C VAL A 103 -2.23 -5.25 9.04
N SER A 104 -2.17 -6.24 8.19
CA SER A 104 -2.37 -6.13 6.75
C SER A 104 -3.82 -6.54 6.46
N ILE A 105 -4.61 -5.62 5.90
CA ILE A 105 -6.01 -5.92 5.53
C ILE A 105 -6.06 -6.20 4.03
N GLY A 106 -6.40 -7.42 3.67
CA GLY A 106 -6.51 -7.87 2.28
C GLY A 106 -7.94 -7.85 1.75
N GLN A 107 -8.05 -7.84 0.42
CA GLN A 107 -9.29 -8.11 -0.33
C GLN A 107 -10.48 -7.19 -0.02
N ILE A 108 -10.29 -5.89 -0.20
CA ILE A 108 -11.41 -4.94 -0.19
C ILE A 108 -12.08 -4.93 -1.58
N LYS A 109 -13.40 -5.13 -1.61
CA LYS A 109 -14.19 -5.14 -2.87
C LYS A 109 -14.30 -3.76 -3.50
N ASN A 110 -14.34 -2.71 -2.70
CA ASN A 110 -14.49 -1.35 -3.18
C ASN A 110 -13.14 -0.77 -3.61
N LYS A 111 -12.85 -0.84 -4.92
CA LYS A 111 -11.66 -0.23 -5.54
C LYS A 111 -11.99 1.19 -5.98
N LEU A 112 -11.26 2.16 -5.45
CA LEU A 112 -11.37 3.57 -5.81
C LEU A 112 -10.31 3.94 -6.84
N ARG A 113 -10.67 4.90 -7.70
CA ARG A 113 -9.71 5.47 -8.65
C ARG A 113 -8.83 6.50 -7.96
N VAL A 114 -7.61 6.71 -8.48
CA VAL A 114 -6.68 7.72 -7.96
C VAL A 114 -7.31 9.12 -7.92
N ARG A 115 -8.20 9.45 -8.87
CA ARG A 115 -8.90 10.74 -8.96
C ARG A 115 -10.02 10.94 -7.95
N GLU A 116 -10.55 9.86 -7.38
CA GLU A 116 -11.64 9.91 -6.40
C GLU A 116 -11.13 10.18 -4.98
N LEU A 117 -9.81 10.14 -4.79
CA LEU A 117 -9.13 10.43 -3.54
C LEU A 117 -9.24 11.92 -3.21
N THR A 118 -10.26 12.23 -2.41
CA THR A 118 -10.50 13.57 -1.87
C THR A 118 -10.19 13.61 -0.38
N ALA A 119 -10.10 14.81 0.18
CA ALA A 119 -9.78 15.02 1.60
C ALA A 119 -10.78 14.34 2.57
N SER A 120 -11.99 14.02 2.13
CA SER A 120 -12.99 13.30 2.93
C SER A 120 -12.58 11.85 3.23
N LYS A 121 -11.65 11.29 2.46
CA LYS A 121 -11.16 9.91 2.60
C LYS A 121 -9.84 9.83 3.39
N ILE A 122 -9.39 10.92 4.01
CA ILE A 122 -8.19 10.93 4.85
C ILE A 122 -8.42 10.02 6.07
N GLY A 123 -7.48 9.12 6.31
CA GLY A 123 -7.51 8.20 7.45
C GLY A 123 -8.50 7.04 7.33
N ALA A 124 -9.30 6.98 6.26
CA ALA A 124 -10.18 5.87 5.94
C ALA A 124 -9.43 4.75 5.22
N LEU A 125 -9.86 3.50 5.42
CA LEU A 125 -9.35 2.35 4.68
C LEU A 125 -9.90 2.40 3.25
N THR A 126 -9.02 2.45 2.27
CA THR A 126 -9.38 2.49 0.86
C THR A 126 -8.47 1.57 0.07
N CYS A 127 -8.98 1.06 -1.06
CA CYS A 127 -8.22 0.27 -2.01
C CYS A 127 -8.04 1.07 -3.29
N ILE A 128 -6.81 1.19 -3.79
CA ILE A 128 -6.49 1.92 -5.02
C ILE A 128 -5.69 0.99 -5.94
N SER A 129 -6.08 0.93 -7.20
CA SER A 129 -5.35 0.24 -8.26
C SER A 129 -4.46 1.22 -9.03
N GLY A 130 -3.25 0.77 -9.36
CA GLY A 130 -2.38 1.55 -10.24
C GLY A 130 -1.14 0.79 -10.68
N GLN A 131 -0.43 1.37 -11.66
CA GLN A 131 0.84 0.85 -12.14
C GLN A 131 1.98 1.52 -11.39
N VAL A 132 2.95 0.73 -10.92
CA VAL A 132 4.17 1.26 -10.32
C VAL A 132 5.10 1.76 -11.41
N VAL A 133 5.47 3.04 -11.33
CA VAL A 133 6.38 3.67 -12.30
C VAL A 133 7.81 3.66 -11.79
N ARG A 134 7.99 3.95 -10.51
CA ARG A 134 9.32 4.09 -9.90
C ARG A 134 9.29 3.65 -8.46
N THR A 135 10.24 2.79 -8.10
CA THR A 135 10.54 2.44 -6.71
C THR A 135 11.75 3.23 -6.25
N HIS A 136 11.74 3.70 -5.01
CA HIS A 136 12.95 4.21 -4.34
C HIS A 136 13.59 3.04 -3.57
N PRO A 137 14.91 3.11 -3.33
CA PRO A 137 15.58 2.11 -2.48
C PRO A 137 15.00 2.14 -1.07
N VAL A 138 15.17 1.03 -0.36
CA VAL A 138 14.77 0.88 1.03
C VAL A 138 15.63 1.76 1.91
N HIS A 139 14.98 2.50 2.82
CA HIS A 139 15.64 3.31 3.82
C HIS A 139 15.07 2.99 5.20
N PRO A 140 15.89 2.89 6.25
CA PRO A 140 15.37 2.73 7.61
C PRO A 140 14.73 4.04 8.10
N GLU A 141 13.47 3.99 8.51
CA GLU A 141 12.72 5.07 9.16
C GLU A 141 12.77 4.87 10.68
N LEU A 142 13.10 5.93 11.42
CA LEU A 142 13.02 5.94 12.88
C LEU A 142 11.55 5.95 13.29
N HIS A 143 11.08 4.93 14.01
CA HIS A 143 9.68 4.84 14.45
C HIS A 143 9.50 5.24 15.91
N LYS A 144 10.24 4.61 16.84
CA LYS A 144 10.33 5.05 18.24
C LYS A 144 11.78 5.40 18.57
N GLY A 145 11.99 6.67 18.87
CA GLY A 145 13.28 7.18 19.32
C GLY A 145 13.46 7.01 20.82
N VAL A 146 14.66 6.60 21.22
CA VAL A 146 15.16 6.77 22.59
C VAL A 146 16.09 7.97 22.61
N PHE A 147 15.78 8.95 23.46
CA PHE A 147 16.54 10.19 23.56
C PHE A 147 17.27 10.27 24.89
N ILE A 148 18.54 10.62 24.86
CA ILE A 148 19.38 10.90 26.03
C ILE A 148 19.38 12.41 26.25
N CYS A 149 19.09 12.84 27.48
CA CYS A 149 19.24 14.23 27.87
C CYS A 149 20.72 14.56 28.10
N ASP A 150 21.26 15.58 27.43
CA ASP A 150 22.67 15.96 27.57
C ASP A 150 23.00 16.50 28.98
N ASP A 151 22.02 17.12 29.65
CA ASP A 151 22.23 17.76 30.96
C ASP A 151 22.15 16.77 32.14
N CYS A 152 21.35 15.69 32.04
CA CYS A 152 21.14 14.75 33.15
C CYS A 152 21.37 13.28 32.81
N GLY A 153 21.73 12.95 31.56
CA GLY A 153 21.97 11.59 31.09
C GLY A 153 20.75 10.66 31.12
N THR A 154 19.56 11.16 31.45
CA THR A 154 18.35 10.32 31.56
C THR A 154 17.87 9.91 30.16
N LYS A 155 17.64 8.60 29.97
CA LYS A 155 17.07 8.02 28.74
C LYS A 155 15.55 8.14 28.75
N ILE A 156 15.00 8.79 27.74
CA ILE A 156 13.57 8.92 27.48
C ILE A 156 13.22 7.95 26.36
N LYS A 157 12.50 6.87 26.70
CA LYS A 157 12.14 5.80 25.77
C LYS A 157 10.79 6.04 25.11
N ASN A 158 10.57 5.36 23.98
CA ASN A 158 9.28 5.28 23.28
C ASN A 158 8.72 6.64 22.82
N VAL A 159 9.59 7.54 22.35
CA VAL A 159 9.14 8.78 21.72
C VAL A 159 8.79 8.48 20.27
N GLU A 160 7.49 8.38 19.98
CA GLU A 160 6.97 8.13 18.63
C GLU A 160 7.39 9.24 17.65
N GLN A 161 7.80 8.82 16.46
CA GLN A 161 8.20 9.69 15.37
C GLN A 161 7.18 9.54 14.25
N GLN A 162 6.37 10.59 14.02
CA GLN A 162 5.34 10.58 12.98
C GLN A 162 5.77 11.48 11.82
N PHE A 163 6.39 10.91 10.79
CA PHE A 163 6.83 11.58 9.54
C PHE A 163 7.75 12.81 9.71
N ARG A 164 8.10 13.16 10.94
CA ARG A 164 8.97 14.27 11.31
C ARG A 164 9.78 13.88 12.53
N TYR A 165 11.08 14.11 12.45
CA TYR A 165 11.97 14.02 13.60
C TYR A 165 11.54 15.03 14.67
N THR A 166 11.07 14.50 15.80
CA THR A 166 10.51 15.27 16.90
C THR A 166 11.20 14.84 18.20
N PRO A 167 12.12 15.67 18.73
CA PRO A 167 12.69 15.43 20.05
C PRO A 167 11.64 15.69 21.14
N PRO A 168 11.82 15.12 22.35
CA PRO A 168 10.91 15.37 23.47
C PRO A 168 10.93 16.85 23.87
N ALA A 169 9.76 17.38 24.27
CA ALA A 169 9.62 18.81 24.61
C ALA A 169 10.23 19.19 25.98
N GLN A 170 10.30 18.22 26.90
CA GLN A 170 10.88 18.39 28.24
C GLN A 170 11.50 17.07 28.69
N CYS A 171 12.55 17.16 29.50
CA CYS A 171 13.12 15.98 30.13
C CYS A 171 12.12 15.28 31.07
N SER A 172 12.14 13.95 31.10
CA SER A 172 11.31 13.16 32.05
C SER A 172 11.72 13.37 33.51
N ASN A 173 12.97 13.75 33.77
CA ASN A 173 13.44 13.99 35.12
C ASN A 173 12.96 15.37 35.60
N GLN A 174 12.15 15.40 36.67
CA GLN A 174 11.58 16.63 37.23
C GLN A 174 12.66 17.60 37.76
N GLN A 175 13.86 17.10 38.09
CA GLN A 175 14.98 17.93 38.52
C GLN A 175 15.71 18.61 37.35
N CYS A 176 15.48 18.15 36.12
CA CYS A 176 16.14 18.68 34.92
C CYS A 176 15.17 19.57 34.13
N ASN A 177 15.53 20.84 33.93
CA ASN A 177 14.71 21.80 33.16
C ASN A 177 15.16 21.91 31.68
N ASN A 178 15.79 20.87 31.15
CA ASN A 178 16.19 20.83 29.74
C ASN A 178 14.97 20.63 28.82
N ARG A 179 14.93 21.40 27.73
CA ARG A 179 13.82 21.47 26.77
C ARG A 179 14.23 21.31 25.31
N GLY A 180 15.51 21.07 25.03
CA GLY A 180 15.97 21.01 23.63
C GLY A 180 17.27 20.27 23.38
N ARG A 181 18.10 20.05 24.39
CA ARG A 181 19.39 19.34 24.23
C ARG A 181 19.21 17.85 24.44
N PHE A 182 18.74 17.18 23.40
CA PHE A 182 18.52 15.73 23.40
C PHE A 182 19.32 15.09 22.28
N GLN A 183 20.08 14.06 22.62
CA GLN A 183 20.79 13.21 21.68
C GLN A 183 20.00 11.93 21.43
N LEU A 184 19.87 11.51 20.17
CA LEU A 184 19.23 10.24 19.83
C LEU A 184 20.18 9.06 20.12
N ASP A 185 19.69 8.06 20.84
CA ASP A 185 20.38 6.78 21.03
C ASP A 185 19.96 5.80 19.92
N ILE A 186 20.83 5.61 18.93
CA ILE A 186 20.55 4.75 17.77
C ILE A 186 20.40 3.28 18.18
N TYR A 187 21.09 2.83 19.24
CA TYR A 187 21.12 1.40 19.58
C TYR A 187 19.86 0.90 20.29
N GLU A 188 19.21 1.76 21.08
CA GLU A 188 17.95 1.43 21.77
C GLU A 188 16.71 1.89 21.00
N SER A 189 16.87 2.68 19.94
CA SER A 189 15.76 3.13 19.10
C SER A 189 15.25 2.03 18.17
N SER A 190 13.95 2.06 17.86
CA SER A 190 13.37 1.16 16.86
C SER A 190 13.34 1.81 15.48
N PHE A 191 13.82 1.06 14.50
CA PHE A 191 13.80 1.42 13.09
C PHE A 191 12.93 0.42 12.33
N ILE A 192 12.26 0.93 11.30
CA ILE A 192 11.41 0.15 10.41
C ILE A 192 11.83 0.43 8.99
N ASP A 193 11.85 -0.60 8.15
CA ASP A 193 12.12 -0.44 6.74
C ASP A 193 11.01 0.35 6.08
N PHE A 194 11.40 1.42 5.40
CA PHE A 194 10.53 2.33 4.69
C PHE A 194 10.91 2.33 3.22
N GLN A 195 9.89 2.24 2.36
CA GLN A 195 10.07 2.36 0.92
C GLN A 195 9.04 3.30 0.34
N LYS A 196 9.52 4.22 -0.51
CA LYS A 196 8.67 5.15 -1.25
C LYS A 196 8.50 4.69 -2.69
N ILE A 197 7.26 4.57 -3.12
CA ILE A 197 6.90 4.14 -4.47
C ILE A 197 6.09 5.24 -5.14
N ARG A 198 6.33 5.48 -6.43
CA ARG A 198 5.47 6.31 -7.25
C ARG A 198 4.58 5.43 -8.10
N MET A 199 3.29 5.51 -7.83
CA MET A 199 2.23 4.85 -8.58
C MET A 199 1.58 5.83 -9.55
N GLN A 200 1.09 5.32 -10.67
CA GLN A 200 0.35 6.06 -11.67
C GLN A 200 -0.99 5.37 -11.96
N GLU A 201 -2.00 6.18 -12.29
CA GLU A 201 -3.32 5.74 -12.73
C GLU A 201 -3.22 4.78 -13.92
N THR A 202 -4.01 3.70 -13.89
CA THR A 202 -3.99 2.67 -14.94
C THR A 202 -4.62 3.20 -16.23
N GLN A 203 -4.09 2.78 -17.39
CA GLN A 203 -4.54 3.26 -18.70
C GLN A 203 -6.04 3.01 -18.99
N THR A 204 -6.59 1.92 -18.46
CA THR A 204 -8.01 1.58 -18.58
C THR A 204 -8.94 2.58 -17.88
N GLU A 205 -8.45 3.26 -16.85
CA GLU A 205 -9.22 4.21 -16.05
C GLU A 205 -9.08 5.66 -16.55
N LEU A 206 -8.14 5.91 -17.48
CA LEU A 206 -7.84 7.27 -17.95
C LEU A 206 -8.97 7.85 -18.81
N PRO A 207 -9.48 9.04 -18.46
CA PRO A 207 -10.38 9.77 -19.35
C PRO A 207 -9.62 10.26 -20.59
N ARG A 208 -10.31 10.24 -21.74
CA ARG A 208 -9.73 10.62 -23.03
C ARG A 208 -9.22 12.07 -22.98
N GLY A 209 -7.93 12.26 -23.29
CA GLY A 209 -7.31 13.58 -23.39
C GLY A 209 -6.74 14.14 -22.08
N CYS A 210 -6.77 13.39 -20.97
CA CYS A 210 -6.13 13.80 -19.72
C CYS A 210 -4.75 13.14 -19.52
N ILE A 211 -3.89 13.82 -18.77
CA ILE A 211 -2.61 13.27 -18.33
C ILE A 211 -2.85 12.36 -17.12
N PRO A 212 -2.22 11.17 -17.07
CA PRO A 212 -2.32 10.25 -15.94
C PRO A 212 -1.78 10.88 -14.65
N LEU A 213 -2.57 10.78 -13.58
CA LEU A 213 -2.18 11.30 -12.26
C LEU A 213 -1.23 10.32 -11.57
N SER A 214 -0.20 10.86 -10.91
CA SER A 214 0.74 10.08 -10.10
C SER A 214 0.55 10.35 -8.61
N LEU A 215 0.60 9.29 -7.80
CA LEU A 215 0.50 9.35 -6.34
C LEU A 215 1.76 8.71 -5.72
N ASP A 216 2.25 9.30 -4.64
CA ASP A 216 3.33 8.70 -3.86
C ASP A 216 2.69 7.75 -2.82
N VAL A 217 3.09 6.47 -2.88
CA VAL A 217 2.68 5.40 -1.96
C VAL A 217 3.86 5.05 -1.06
N ILE A 218 3.59 4.82 0.22
CA ILE A 218 4.56 4.45 1.23
C ILE A 218 4.28 3.03 1.68
N LEU A 219 5.33 2.20 1.66
CA LEU A 219 5.34 0.84 2.21
C LEU A 219 6.22 0.81 3.46
N ARG A 220 5.84 -0.05 4.42
CA ARG A 220 6.58 -0.29 5.66
C ARG A 220 6.71 -1.78 5.95
N GLY A 221 7.78 -2.16 6.64
CA GLY A 221 7.98 -3.52 7.14
C GLY A 221 8.08 -4.55 6.00
N GLU A 222 7.41 -5.69 6.18
CA GLU A 222 7.48 -6.84 5.26
C GLU A 222 6.99 -6.56 3.83
N LEU A 223 6.21 -5.50 3.62
CA LEU A 223 5.70 -5.14 2.29
C LEU A 223 6.77 -4.52 1.38
N VAL A 224 7.90 -4.10 1.95
CA VAL A 224 8.99 -3.48 1.22
C VAL A 224 9.65 -4.49 0.26
N GLU A 225 10.10 -4.03 -0.91
CA GLU A 225 10.69 -4.85 -1.99
C GLU A 225 9.79 -5.91 -2.65
N THR A 226 8.53 -6.02 -2.23
CA THR A 226 7.57 -6.95 -2.86
C THR A 226 7.14 -6.54 -4.26
N ILE A 227 7.33 -5.26 -4.64
CA ILE A 227 6.82 -4.69 -5.88
C ILE A 227 7.94 -4.25 -6.80
N GLN A 228 7.80 -4.54 -8.10
CA GLN A 228 8.72 -4.09 -9.13
C GLN A 228 8.13 -2.95 -9.98
N PRO A 229 8.98 -2.07 -10.54
CA PRO A 229 8.55 -1.12 -11.56
C PRO A 229 7.89 -1.83 -12.75
N GLY A 230 6.76 -1.31 -13.19
CA GLY A 230 5.95 -1.86 -14.29
C GLY A 230 4.78 -2.72 -13.83
N ASP A 231 4.77 -3.19 -12.59
CA ASP A 231 3.69 -4.03 -12.05
C ASP A 231 2.41 -3.23 -11.82
N ARG A 232 1.27 -3.86 -12.10
CA ARG A 232 -0.06 -3.36 -11.71
C ARG A 232 -0.38 -3.95 -10.35
N CYS A 233 -0.58 -3.09 -9.35
CA CYS A 233 -0.84 -3.50 -7.98
C CYS A 233 -2.09 -2.82 -7.44
N ASP A 234 -2.79 -3.54 -6.59
CA ASP A 234 -3.85 -3.01 -5.75
C ASP A 234 -3.25 -2.75 -4.37
N PHE A 235 -3.33 -1.49 -3.94
CA PHE A 235 -2.84 -1.03 -2.65
C PHE A 235 -4.02 -0.81 -1.72
N VAL A 236 -4.00 -1.48 -0.57
CA VAL A 236 -4.97 -1.25 0.50
C VAL A 236 -4.28 -0.46 1.60
N GLY A 237 -4.94 0.58 2.11
CA GLY A 237 -4.35 1.44 3.13
C GLY A 237 -5.15 2.71 3.39
N ALA A 238 -4.49 3.69 3.98
CA ALA A 238 -5.10 4.98 4.28
C ALA A 238 -4.42 6.13 3.54
N LEU A 239 -5.24 7.08 3.10
CA LEU A 239 -4.74 8.36 2.62
C LEU A 239 -4.28 9.19 3.82
N ILE A 240 -3.01 9.59 3.81
CA ILE A 240 -2.37 10.37 4.87
C ILE A 240 -1.89 11.71 4.34
N VAL A 241 -1.67 12.62 5.28
CA VAL A 241 -1.20 13.97 5.01
C VAL A 241 0.18 14.14 5.64
N ILE A 242 1.19 14.39 4.82
CA ILE A 242 2.57 14.55 5.26
C ILE A 242 2.94 16.04 5.21
N PRO A 243 3.47 16.63 6.29
CA PRO A 243 3.95 18.00 6.27
C PRO A 243 5.17 18.12 5.36
N ASP A 244 5.17 19.08 4.44
CA ASP A 244 6.32 19.35 3.58
C ASP A 244 7.32 20.25 4.32
N VAL A 245 8.28 19.61 4.98
CA VAL A 245 9.35 20.29 5.75
C VAL A 245 10.23 21.15 4.85
N THR A 246 10.37 20.81 3.56
CA THR A 246 11.16 21.62 2.63
C THR A 246 10.47 22.95 2.34
N GLN A 247 9.14 22.95 2.20
CA GLN A 247 8.36 24.17 2.03
C GLN A 247 8.22 24.98 3.33
N LEU A 248 8.31 24.33 4.51
CA LEU A 248 8.41 25.02 5.81
C LEU A 248 9.73 25.80 5.99
N SER A 249 10.77 25.45 5.21
CA SER A 249 12.06 26.16 5.17
C SER A 249 12.11 27.26 4.09
N ALA A 250 11.22 27.18 3.09
CA ALA A 250 11.07 28.23 2.10
C ALA A 250 10.32 29.43 2.70
N PRO A 251 10.75 30.67 2.45
CA PRO A 251 10.04 31.86 2.91
C PRO A 251 8.73 32.02 2.12
N GLY A 252 7.67 31.35 2.56
CA GLY A 252 6.30 31.54 2.07
C GLY A 252 5.71 32.90 2.53
N LEU A 253 4.62 33.31 1.86
CA LEU A 253 3.86 34.50 2.25
C LEU A 253 3.40 34.34 3.70
N ARG A 254 3.86 35.21 4.59
CA ARG A 254 3.49 35.16 6.00
C ARG A 254 1.98 35.35 6.12
N ALA A 255 1.26 34.37 6.67
CA ALA A 255 0.02 34.68 7.36
C ALA A 255 0.35 35.59 8.54
N GLU A 256 0.36 36.90 8.31
CA GLU A 256 0.49 37.89 9.36
C GLU A 256 -0.73 37.78 10.27
N ALA A 257 -0.56 37.12 11.42
CA ALA A 257 -1.43 37.41 12.55
C ALA A 257 -1.19 38.90 12.87
N SER A 258 -2.09 39.76 12.40
CA SER A 258 -2.04 41.19 12.68
C SER A 258 -1.90 41.39 14.19
N SER A 259 -0.67 41.68 14.63
CA SER A 259 -0.43 42.20 15.96
C SER A 259 -1.06 43.57 15.97
N ARG A 260 -2.33 43.65 16.38
CA ARG A 260 -3.01 44.92 16.57
C ARG A 260 -2.14 45.82 17.43
N ASP A 261 -1.83 46.95 16.83
CA ASP A 261 -1.21 48.15 17.34
C ASP A 261 -1.41 48.32 18.87
N ARG A 262 -0.32 48.37 19.64
CA ARG A 262 -0.31 48.53 21.11
C ARG A 262 -0.67 49.96 21.55
N ARG A 263 -1.66 50.60 20.91
CA ARG A 263 -2.19 51.91 21.33
C ARG A 263 -3.70 51.99 21.14
N ARG A 264 -4.45 51.29 22.00
CA ARG A 264 -5.70 51.79 22.61
C ARG A 264 -6.41 50.69 23.40
N GLY A 265 -6.88 51.06 24.58
CA GLY A 265 -8.17 50.58 25.06
C GLY A 265 -8.11 49.37 25.99
N ILE A 266 -8.22 49.69 27.28
CA ILE A 266 -8.69 48.85 28.37
C ILE A 266 -9.90 48.00 27.96
N GLY A 267 -9.86 46.69 28.29
CA GLY A 267 -11.05 45.86 28.45
C GLY A 267 -11.38 44.89 27.31
N LYS A 268 -10.81 43.68 27.37
CA LYS A 268 -11.44 42.36 27.24
C LYS A 268 -10.34 41.32 27.01
N GLU A 269 -10.19 40.43 27.99
CA GLU A 269 -9.35 39.24 27.89
C GLU A 269 -9.91 38.36 26.76
N GLN A 270 -9.24 38.39 25.61
CA GLN A 270 -9.38 37.39 24.58
C GLN A 270 -8.14 36.49 24.68
N GLU A 271 -8.31 35.32 25.27
CA GLU A 271 -7.33 34.25 25.28
C GLU A 271 -7.07 33.78 23.84
N GLY A 272 -6.12 34.44 23.17
CA GLY A 272 -5.47 33.90 21.99
C GLY A 272 -4.37 32.93 22.42
N ILE A 273 -4.39 31.74 21.84
CA ILE A 273 -3.38 30.70 22.06
C ILE A 273 -2.06 31.22 21.45
N THR A 274 -1.08 31.57 22.26
CA THR A 274 0.25 31.97 21.76
C THR A 274 1.04 30.71 21.40
N GLY A 275 1.43 30.55 20.13
CA GLY A 275 2.24 29.43 19.68
C GLY A 275 3.64 29.41 20.32
N LEU A 276 4.30 28.25 20.30
CA LEU A 276 5.69 28.09 20.75
C LEU A 276 6.62 29.13 20.08
N LYS A 277 7.27 29.97 20.88
CA LYS A 277 8.19 31.05 20.44
C LYS A 277 9.29 30.60 19.46
N ALA A 278 9.66 29.32 19.48
CA ALA A 278 10.73 28.79 18.63
C ALA A 278 10.31 28.56 17.16
N LEU A 279 9.01 28.47 16.85
CA LEU A 279 8.53 28.11 15.51
C LEU A 279 8.01 29.30 14.69
N GLY A 280 7.55 30.37 15.35
CA GLY A 280 6.88 31.48 14.68
C GLY A 280 5.56 31.05 14.00
N VAL A 281 4.85 32.01 13.39
CA VAL A 281 3.71 31.70 12.51
C VAL A 281 4.30 31.38 11.13
N ARG A 282 4.23 30.11 10.72
CA ARG A 282 4.67 29.65 9.39
C ARG A 282 3.51 28.94 8.69
N ASP A 283 3.43 29.10 7.38
CA ASP A 283 2.49 28.36 6.56
C ASP A 283 2.85 26.88 6.56
N MET A 284 1.89 26.05 6.97
CA MET A 284 2.03 24.60 6.95
C MET A 284 1.51 24.07 5.62
N ASN A 285 2.44 23.80 4.70
CA ASN A 285 2.11 23.14 3.46
C ASN A 285 2.13 21.62 3.67
N TYR A 286 1.09 20.98 3.18
CA TYR A 286 0.88 19.55 3.32
C TYR A 286 0.80 18.89 1.96
N LYS A 287 1.35 17.68 1.87
CA LYS A 287 1.26 16.82 0.70
C LYS A 287 0.47 15.57 1.03
N LEU A 288 -0.44 15.19 0.14
CA LEU A 288 -1.13 13.91 0.22
C LEU A 288 -0.19 12.77 -0.18
N ALA A 289 -0.18 11.71 0.63
CA ALA A 289 0.52 10.47 0.35
C ALA A 289 -0.38 9.30 0.76
N PHE A 290 -0.17 8.13 0.16
CA PHE A 290 -0.92 6.93 0.51
C PHE A 290 -0.04 6.00 1.35
N LEU A 291 -0.50 5.65 2.55
CA LEU A 291 0.18 4.67 3.39
C LEU A 291 -0.48 3.31 3.18
N ALA A 292 0.20 2.39 2.52
CA ALA A 292 -0.34 1.06 2.28
C ALA A 292 -0.09 0.13 3.49
N CYS A 293 -1.12 -0.61 3.87
CA CYS A 293 -1.07 -1.70 4.85
C CYS A 293 -1.07 -3.08 4.19
N ASN A 294 -1.48 -3.20 2.94
CA ASN A 294 -1.38 -4.41 2.15
C ASN A 294 -1.16 -4.05 0.68
N VAL A 295 -0.41 -4.90 -0.01
CA VAL A 295 -0.15 -4.82 -1.44
C VAL A 295 -0.47 -6.18 -2.05
N THR A 296 -1.33 -6.18 -3.05
CA THR A 296 -1.60 -7.35 -3.87
C THR A 296 -1.35 -7.03 -5.34
N ALA A 297 -0.51 -7.81 -6.02
CA ALA A 297 -0.32 -7.64 -7.45
C ALA A 297 -1.61 -7.96 -8.20
N SER A 298 -2.10 -7.00 -8.98
CA SER A 298 -3.37 -7.00 -9.73
C SER A 298 -3.24 -7.72 -11.09
N VAL A 299 -2.14 -8.46 -11.31
CA VAL A 299 -2.05 -9.35 -12.48
C VAL A 299 -3.22 -10.33 -12.36
N ALA A 300 -3.97 -10.50 -13.46
CA ALA A 300 -5.16 -11.35 -13.50
C ALA A 300 -4.90 -12.66 -12.74
N SER A 301 -5.43 -12.73 -11.52
CA SER A 301 -5.34 -13.90 -10.66
C SER A 301 -6.15 -14.99 -11.34
N PHE A 302 -5.48 -15.83 -12.12
CA PHE A 302 -6.06 -17.08 -12.58
C PHE A 302 -5.92 -18.07 -11.41
N GLY A 303 -6.97 -18.16 -10.59
CA GLY A 303 -6.99 -18.98 -9.37
C GLY A 303 -6.05 -18.44 -8.27
N SER A 304 -6.56 -17.63 -7.35
CA SER A 304 -6.00 -17.22 -6.03
C SER A 304 -4.48 -17.00 -5.83
N ARG A 305 -3.65 -16.93 -6.87
CA ARG A 305 -2.20 -16.66 -6.81
C ARG A 305 -1.78 -15.72 -7.91
N VAL A 306 -0.81 -14.88 -7.56
CA VAL A 306 -0.10 -13.97 -8.45
C VAL A 306 0.73 -14.82 -9.43
N LEU A 307 0.51 -14.64 -10.74
CA LEU A 307 1.27 -15.24 -11.86
C LEU A 307 2.73 -14.74 -11.93
N ALA A 308 3.42 -14.58 -10.80
CA ALA A 308 4.78 -14.02 -10.72
C ALA A 308 5.86 -15.09 -10.48
N ARG A 309 5.57 -16.37 -10.70
CA ARG A 309 6.63 -17.40 -10.79
C ARG A 309 6.46 -18.19 -12.08
N GLU A 310 7.54 -18.21 -12.86
CA GLU A 310 7.69 -18.91 -14.15
C GLU A 310 7.63 -20.46 -14.02
N ASP A 311 7.29 -20.99 -12.84
CA ASP A 311 7.26 -22.42 -12.49
C ASP A 311 5.91 -22.85 -11.89
N LEU A 312 4.78 -22.35 -12.40
CA LEU A 312 3.45 -22.82 -11.96
C LEU A 312 3.09 -24.14 -12.66
N ASP A 313 2.95 -25.23 -11.89
CA ASP A 313 2.49 -26.52 -12.40
C ASP A 313 1.04 -26.40 -12.91
N HIS A 314 0.79 -26.82 -14.15
CA HIS A 314 -0.53 -26.78 -14.78
C HIS A 314 -1.59 -27.54 -13.96
N ASN A 315 -1.18 -28.56 -13.21
CA ASN A 315 -2.06 -29.32 -12.34
C ASN A 315 -2.58 -28.51 -11.15
N GLU A 316 -1.73 -27.64 -10.58
CA GLU A 316 -2.09 -26.80 -9.43
C GLU A 316 -3.12 -25.74 -9.87
N LEU A 317 -2.86 -25.06 -11.00
CA LEU A 317 -3.79 -24.12 -11.64
C LEU A 317 -5.14 -24.78 -11.97
N TRP A 318 -5.11 -26.00 -12.51
CA TRP A 318 -6.33 -26.75 -12.83
C TRP A 318 -7.14 -27.10 -11.58
N SER A 319 -6.49 -27.36 -10.45
CA SER A 319 -7.18 -27.69 -9.20
C SER A 319 -7.93 -26.50 -8.63
N GLN A 320 -7.34 -25.30 -8.73
CA GLN A 320 -7.86 -24.03 -8.18
C GLN A 320 -9.04 -23.42 -8.94
N LEU A 321 -9.24 -23.78 -10.21
CA LEU A 321 -10.40 -23.32 -10.99
C LEU A 321 -11.73 -23.81 -10.39
N SER A 322 -12.78 -23.02 -10.54
CA SER A 322 -14.13 -23.46 -10.18
C SER A 322 -14.60 -24.60 -11.10
N GLU A 323 -15.51 -25.46 -10.62
CA GLU A 323 -16.04 -26.54 -11.44
C GLU A 323 -16.71 -26.05 -12.74
N ASN A 324 -17.31 -24.85 -12.69
CA ASN A 324 -17.95 -24.24 -13.84
C ASN A 324 -16.92 -23.81 -14.89
N GLU A 325 -15.82 -23.18 -14.48
CA GLU A 325 -14.73 -22.83 -15.39
C GLU A 325 -14.09 -24.08 -15.99
N LYS A 326 -13.89 -25.14 -15.20
CA LYS A 326 -13.37 -26.43 -15.72
C LYS A 326 -14.29 -27.03 -16.77
N LYS A 327 -15.61 -26.96 -16.59
CA LYS A 327 -16.59 -27.44 -17.59
C LYS A 327 -16.50 -26.64 -18.89
N VAL A 328 -16.41 -25.31 -18.80
CA VAL A 328 -16.26 -24.44 -19.98
C VAL A 328 -14.94 -24.72 -20.70
N MET A 329 -13.83 -24.79 -19.97
CA MET A 329 -12.50 -25.09 -20.55
C MET A 329 -12.46 -26.46 -21.22
N ARG A 330 -13.09 -27.50 -20.62
CA ARG A 330 -13.23 -28.81 -21.27
C ARG A 330 -14.03 -28.74 -22.55
N LYS A 331 -15.13 -27.99 -22.56
CA LYS A 331 -15.95 -27.81 -23.76
C LYS A 331 -15.15 -27.13 -24.87
N MET A 332 -14.47 -26.03 -24.55
CA MET A 332 -13.60 -25.30 -25.49
C MET A 332 -12.48 -26.21 -26.03
N SER A 333 -11.81 -26.98 -25.18
CA SER A 333 -10.73 -27.88 -25.59
C SER A 333 -11.17 -28.99 -26.53
N GLN A 334 -12.45 -29.37 -26.53
CA GLN A 334 -13.00 -30.42 -27.39
C GLN A 334 -13.46 -29.88 -28.76
N ASP A 335 -13.58 -28.56 -28.90
CA ASP A 335 -14.07 -27.93 -30.13
C ASP A 335 -13.02 -27.97 -31.24
N LYS A 336 -13.29 -28.73 -32.31
CA LYS A 336 -12.37 -28.87 -33.46
C LYS A 336 -12.10 -27.57 -34.22
N SER A 337 -13.04 -26.62 -34.18
CA SER A 337 -12.93 -25.31 -34.83
C SER A 337 -12.57 -24.17 -33.87
N ILE A 338 -11.99 -24.49 -32.71
CA ILE A 338 -11.65 -23.49 -31.68
C ILE A 338 -10.79 -22.34 -32.22
N ALA A 339 -9.82 -22.63 -33.09
CA ALA A 339 -8.94 -21.59 -33.65
C ALA A 339 -9.73 -20.54 -34.45
N GLN A 340 -10.66 -20.97 -35.30
CA GLN A 340 -11.50 -20.06 -36.08
C GLN A 340 -12.48 -19.29 -35.19
N ASN A 341 -13.06 -19.97 -34.19
CA ASN A 341 -13.97 -19.34 -33.23
C ASN A 341 -13.25 -18.26 -32.41
N LEU A 342 -12.01 -18.54 -31.95
CA LEU A 342 -11.19 -17.57 -31.22
C LEU A 342 -10.82 -16.37 -32.09
N ILE A 343 -10.40 -16.60 -33.33
CA ILE A 343 -10.07 -15.55 -34.30
C ILE A 343 -11.27 -14.61 -34.51
N ASN A 344 -12.45 -15.16 -34.73
CA ASN A 344 -13.67 -14.38 -34.96
C ASN A 344 -14.14 -13.66 -33.68
N SER A 345 -13.87 -14.23 -32.51
CA SER A 345 -14.21 -13.62 -31.22
C SER A 345 -13.29 -12.46 -30.83
N LEU A 346 -12.00 -12.54 -31.16
CA LEU A 346 -11.01 -11.54 -30.79
C LEU A 346 -11.04 -10.32 -31.72
N PHE A 347 -11.35 -10.53 -33.00
CA PHE A 347 -11.39 -9.48 -34.02
C PHE A 347 -12.75 -9.42 -34.75
N PRO A 348 -13.85 -9.10 -34.04
CA PRO A 348 -15.18 -9.03 -34.66
C PRO A 348 -15.32 -7.87 -35.66
N ASP A 349 -14.62 -6.76 -35.41
CA ASP A 349 -14.74 -5.54 -36.22
C ASP A 349 -13.90 -5.57 -37.50
N ILE A 350 -13.00 -6.55 -37.65
CA ILE A 350 -12.07 -6.65 -38.77
C ILE A 350 -12.49 -7.78 -39.69
N TYR A 351 -12.83 -7.45 -40.92
CA TYR A 351 -13.17 -8.44 -41.95
C TYR A 351 -11.92 -8.95 -42.70
N GLY A 352 -11.84 -10.27 -42.93
CA GLY A 352 -10.77 -10.92 -43.69
C GLY A 352 -9.45 -11.12 -42.93
N ASN A 353 -8.39 -11.44 -43.69
CA ASN A 353 -7.02 -11.66 -43.22
C ASN A 353 -6.89 -12.67 -42.06
N ASP A 354 -7.52 -13.84 -42.19
CA ASP A 354 -7.55 -14.85 -41.13
C ASP A 354 -6.16 -15.39 -40.76
N GLU A 355 -5.22 -15.42 -41.71
CA GLU A 355 -3.83 -15.78 -41.45
C GLU A 355 -3.12 -14.79 -40.52
N ILE A 356 -3.35 -13.49 -40.71
CA ILE A 356 -2.78 -12.43 -39.86
C ILE A 356 -3.41 -12.51 -38.46
N LYS A 357 -4.73 -12.71 -38.39
CA LYS A 357 -5.43 -12.88 -37.11
C LYS A 357 -4.90 -14.09 -36.34
N LEU A 358 -4.68 -15.21 -37.03
CA LEU A 358 -4.07 -16.41 -36.45
C LEU A 358 -2.65 -16.13 -35.96
N GLY A 359 -1.83 -15.41 -36.74
CA GLY A 359 -0.48 -15.03 -36.33
C GLY A 359 -0.45 -14.16 -35.07
N VAL A 360 -1.35 -13.18 -34.96
CA VAL A 360 -1.50 -12.34 -33.75
C VAL A 360 -2.01 -13.16 -32.57
N LEU A 361 -2.93 -14.11 -32.80
CA LEU A 361 -3.41 -15.01 -31.76
C LEU A 361 -2.28 -15.89 -31.20
N LEU A 362 -1.44 -16.45 -32.07
CA LEU A 362 -0.26 -17.23 -31.65
C LEU A 362 0.74 -16.40 -30.87
N MET A 363 0.88 -15.11 -31.20
CA MET A 363 1.74 -14.18 -30.44
C MET A 363 1.24 -13.99 -29.01
N LEU A 364 -0.09 -13.97 -28.80
CA LEU A 364 -0.68 -13.85 -27.46
C LEU A 364 -0.53 -15.13 -26.63
N PHE A 365 -0.55 -16.31 -27.26
CA PHE A 365 -0.35 -17.57 -26.56
C PHE A 365 1.12 -17.83 -26.19
N GLY A 366 2.06 -17.29 -26.97
CA GLY A 366 3.49 -17.49 -26.75
C GLY A 366 3.92 -18.94 -27.02
N GLY A 367 5.12 -19.27 -26.57
CA GLY A 367 5.67 -20.62 -26.67
C GLY A 367 6.35 -21.05 -25.36
N VAL A 368 6.89 -22.27 -25.35
CA VAL A 368 7.55 -22.81 -24.16
C VAL A 368 9.00 -22.35 -24.11
N GLN A 369 9.37 -21.62 -23.07
CA GLN A 369 10.77 -21.32 -22.78
C GLN A 369 11.48 -22.60 -22.33
N LYS A 370 12.62 -22.91 -22.96
CA LYS A 370 13.41 -24.10 -22.63
C LYS A 370 14.76 -23.68 -22.08
N ARG A 371 15.31 -24.45 -21.15
CA ARG A 371 16.69 -24.31 -20.69
C ARG A 371 17.52 -25.40 -21.34
N SER A 372 18.66 -25.04 -21.89
CA SER A 372 19.63 -26.01 -22.38
C SER A 372 20.19 -26.79 -21.20
N GLU A 373 20.11 -28.12 -21.24
CA GLU A 373 20.63 -28.99 -20.17
C GLU A 373 22.16 -28.93 -20.07
N GLU A 374 22.84 -28.62 -21.17
CA GLU A 374 24.31 -28.64 -21.27
C GLU A 374 24.96 -27.29 -20.97
N GLU A 375 24.34 -26.18 -21.39
CA GLU A 375 24.95 -24.83 -21.31
C GLU A 375 24.28 -23.90 -20.30
N GLY A 376 23.15 -24.30 -19.71
CA GLY A 376 22.38 -23.45 -18.78
C GLY A 376 21.78 -22.19 -19.41
N THR A 377 21.86 -22.04 -20.73
CA THR A 377 21.29 -20.91 -21.47
C THR A 377 19.78 -21.07 -21.63
N THR A 378 19.05 -19.96 -21.52
CA THR A 378 17.58 -19.93 -21.74
C THR A 378 17.29 -19.67 -23.21
N LEU A 379 16.60 -20.60 -23.87
CA LEU A 379 16.08 -20.45 -25.21
C LEU A 379 14.72 -19.77 -25.16
N ARG A 380 14.56 -18.69 -25.95
CA ARG A 380 13.33 -17.90 -26.02
C ARG A 380 12.15 -18.73 -26.53
N GLY A 381 11.02 -18.68 -25.79
CA GLY A 381 9.76 -19.31 -26.20
C GLY A 381 8.83 -18.42 -27.02
N ASP A 382 8.90 -17.09 -26.84
CA ASP A 382 7.96 -16.15 -27.46
C ASP A 382 8.28 -15.82 -28.91
N ILE A 383 7.23 -15.65 -29.72
CA ILE A 383 7.34 -15.25 -31.12
C ILE A 383 7.25 -13.73 -31.29
N ASN A 384 8.07 -13.17 -32.18
CA ASN A 384 7.94 -11.80 -32.65
C ASN A 384 7.16 -11.78 -33.96
N VAL A 385 6.12 -10.95 -34.05
CA VAL A 385 5.32 -10.78 -35.28
C VAL A 385 5.51 -9.36 -35.82
N CYS A 386 5.78 -9.26 -37.13
CA CYS A 386 5.89 -7.99 -37.83
C CYS A 386 4.74 -7.87 -38.86
N LEU A 387 3.98 -6.78 -38.81
CA LEU A 387 2.89 -6.51 -39.74
C LEU A 387 3.30 -5.45 -40.78
N ILE A 388 3.43 -5.86 -42.04
CA ILE A 388 3.75 -5.00 -43.18
C ILE A 388 2.59 -5.07 -44.18
N GLY A 389 2.36 -3.99 -44.95
CA GLY A 389 1.32 -3.98 -45.98
C GLY A 389 1.02 -2.57 -46.49
N ASP A 390 -0.03 -2.45 -47.29
CA ASP A 390 -0.48 -1.17 -47.84
C ASP A 390 -1.15 -0.27 -46.80
N PRO A 391 -1.24 1.05 -47.06
CA PRO A 391 -2.06 1.94 -46.24
C PRO A 391 -3.52 1.44 -46.20
N SER A 392 -4.22 1.77 -45.11
CA SER A 392 -5.65 1.45 -44.92
C SER A 392 -6.02 -0.04 -44.75
N THR A 393 -5.04 -0.92 -44.50
CA THR A 393 -5.27 -2.37 -44.23
C THR A 393 -5.55 -2.70 -42.75
N ALA A 394 -6.04 -1.73 -41.97
CA ALA A 394 -6.39 -1.88 -40.54
C ALA A 394 -5.28 -2.37 -39.58
N LYS A 395 -3.99 -2.35 -39.99
CA LYS A 395 -2.85 -2.76 -39.14
C LYS A 395 -2.81 -2.11 -37.76
N SER A 396 -3.06 -0.80 -37.68
CA SER A 396 -3.09 -0.10 -36.40
C SER A 396 -4.28 -0.49 -35.52
N GLN A 397 -5.37 -1.00 -36.10
CA GLN A 397 -6.50 -1.48 -35.31
C GLN A 397 -6.19 -2.82 -34.64
N PHE A 398 -5.49 -3.73 -35.33
CA PHE A 398 -5.01 -4.97 -34.70
C PHE A 398 -4.18 -4.69 -33.44
N LEU A 399 -3.22 -3.76 -33.52
CA LEU A 399 -2.36 -3.43 -32.38
C LEU A 399 -3.11 -2.79 -31.22
N LYS A 400 -4.11 -1.94 -31.51
CA LYS A 400 -4.97 -1.33 -30.46
C LYS A 400 -5.84 -2.35 -29.74
N ILE A 401 -6.36 -3.35 -30.47
CA ILE A 401 -7.14 -4.43 -29.86
C ILE A 401 -6.24 -5.27 -28.95
N VAL A 402 -5.03 -5.61 -29.42
CA VAL A 402 -4.05 -6.35 -28.61
C VAL A 402 -3.64 -5.59 -27.34
N GLU A 403 -3.43 -4.27 -27.46
CA GLU A 403 -3.16 -3.39 -26.30
C GLU A 403 -4.27 -3.46 -25.26
N HIS A 404 -5.53 -3.40 -25.69
CA HIS A 404 -6.67 -3.47 -24.76
C HIS A 404 -6.83 -4.87 -24.16
N PHE A 405 -6.58 -5.92 -24.94
CA PHE A 405 -6.78 -7.30 -24.51
C PHE A 405 -5.69 -7.77 -23.54
N SER A 406 -4.42 -7.45 -23.81
CA SER A 406 -3.31 -7.93 -23.00
C SER A 406 -3.00 -6.97 -21.83
N PRO A 407 -2.93 -7.47 -20.58
CA PRO A 407 -2.76 -6.62 -19.40
C PRO A 407 -1.37 -5.97 -19.30
N ARG A 408 -0.37 -6.42 -20.05
CA ARG A 408 1.00 -5.83 -20.04
C ARG A 408 1.38 -5.19 -21.38
N ALA A 409 0.48 -5.17 -22.35
CA ALA A 409 0.76 -4.55 -23.65
C ALA A 409 0.68 -3.02 -23.56
N VAL A 410 1.57 -2.34 -24.29
CA VAL A 410 1.63 -0.89 -24.40
C VAL A 410 1.77 -0.51 -25.86
N TYR A 411 0.91 0.36 -26.38
CA TYR A 411 1.02 0.86 -27.74
C TYR A 411 1.80 2.18 -27.79
N THR A 412 2.94 2.18 -28.47
CA THR A 412 3.77 3.38 -28.67
C THR A 412 4.16 3.56 -30.12
N SER A 413 4.21 4.81 -30.57
CA SER A 413 4.81 5.15 -31.87
C SER A 413 6.31 5.33 -31.71
N GLY A 414 7.10 4.60 -32.51
CA GLY A 414 8.56 4.73 -32.52
C GLY A 414 9.06 6.12 -32.96
N LYS A 415 8.25 6.91 -33.67
CA LYS A 415 8.57 8.34 -33.95
C LYS A 415 8.36 9.25 -32.75
N ALA A 416 7.49 8.87 -31.83
CA ALA A 416 7.18 9.64 -30.62
C ALA A 416 8.07 9.25 -29.42
N SER A 417 8.89 8.20 -29.57
CA SER A 417 9.74 7.66 -28.51
C SER A 417 11.21 7.78 -28.94
N SER A 418 12.08 8.23 -28.03
CA SER A 418 13.53 8.13 -28.24
C SER A 418 13.99 6.69 -27.98
N ALA A 419 15.06 6.23 -28.63
CA ALA A 419 15.63 4.89 -28.46
C ALA A 419 16.33 4.66 -27.10
N ALA A 420 16.00 5.47 -26.09
CA ALA A 420 16.70 5.58 -24.81
C ALA A 420 16.05 4.72 -23.73
#